data_AF-A0ABD1D6Z5-F1
#
_entry.id   AF-A0ABD1D6Z5-F1
#
_cell.length_a   1.000
_cell.length_b   1.000
_cell.length_c   1.000
_cell.angle_alpha   90.00
_cell.angle_beta   90.00
_cell.angle_gamma   90.00
#
_symmetry.space_group_name_H-M   'P 1'
#
loop_
_entity.id
_entity.type
_entity.pdbx_description
1 polymer ?
#
loop_
_entity_poly.entity_id
_entity_poly.type
_entity_poly.pdbx_seq_one_letter_code
_entity_poly.pdbx_strand_id
1 'polypeptide(L)'
;MDASEFQNSAEEGFLFQISEREYVAISVRKIFFMARLTKLVQGYCSKSLRLYKVCNGCGFKAIQEKDMDKHFEGCPSGSYHHALGTFVAVAKYLQCGTCCYRSSVRYNILRHQKKLGHVGIKKVVEGSSTVEESLEINSQEIIESLQTKLEHEAKKGKKDFLLRISKEELAAICETKFSIITKLSNAVRSHCDKDVKHYQVCDGCAFKASRADDMKQHFESRSCSTYYDAIGTCPKRNRRAALLQCNNCDFKTDQSGNMRRHLVMRGHDGFEKSKRPPKIPKRKPAPVHIVPCPHCGLQMPSSTKNRHIQMYCKVLHKKAPKLGTDYDVPVDELGTMNCEDCGKVFNQYYYMTRHIANGCPVLRKRKMEENVRGKRKYQRRAREVGKVTEIETETEERC
;
A
#
# COMPACT_ATOMS: atom_id res chain seq x y z
N MET A 1 10.62 29.51 -12.37
CA MET A 1 11.52 28.51 -11.77
C MET A 1 11.78 27.49 -12.85
N ASP A 2 12.97 27.57 -13.44
CA ASP A 2 13.37 26.74 -14.58
C ASP A 2 13.75 25.33 -14.13
N ALA A 3 13.41 24.34 -14.94
CA ALA A 3 13.63 22.92 -14.66
C ALA A 3 15.12 22.51 -14.67
N SER A 4 16.02 23.41 -15.05
CA SER A 4 17.46 23.17 -15.18
C SER A 4 18.25 23.28 -13.86
N GLU A 5 17.71 23.90 -12.80
CA GLU A 5 18.35 23.93 -11.47
C GLU A 5 18.16 22.62 -10.67
N PHE A 6 17.32 21.70 -11.13
CA PHE A 6 17.01 20.46 -10.38
C PHE A 6 18.08 19.37 -10.49
N GLN A 7 19.00 19.44 -11.47
CA GLN A 7 19.88 18.30 -11.76
C GLN A 7 21.20 18.27 -10.97
N ASN A 8 21.65 19.39 -10.37
CA ASN A 8 22.94 19.45 -9.66
C ASN A 8 22.86 19.30 -8.12
N SER A 9 21.70 18.93 -7.55
CA SER A 9 21.51 18.77 -6.08
C SER A 9 21.23 17.32 -5.62
N ALA A 10 21.55 16.31 -6.43
CA ALA A 10 21.17 14.93 -6.11
C ALA A 10 21.83 14.40 -4.81
N GLU A 11 23.02 14.88 -4.44
CA GLU A 11 23.72 14.44 -3.23
C GLU A 11 23.24 15.17 -1.96
N GLU A 12 23.03 16.49 -2.02
CA GLU A 12 22.51 17.28 -0.91
C GLU A 12 20.97 17.24 -0.89
N GLY A 13 20.39 16.50 0.06
CA GLY A 13 18.93 16.38 0.18
C GLY A 13 18.20 17.73 0.06
N PHE A 14 17.19 17.81 -0.83
CA PHE A 14 16.45 19.05 -1.03
C PHE A 14 15.70 19.47 0.23
N LEU A 15 15.64 20.77 0.47
CA LEU A 15 14.96 21.40 1.59
C LEU A 15 14.03 22.48 1.03
N PHE A 16 12.73 22.30 1.19
CA PHE A 16 11.72 23.23 0.70
C PHE A 16 11.12 23.99 1.88
N GLN A 17 11.35 25.30 1.94
CA GLN A 17 10.73 26.15 2.97
C GLN A 17 9.20 26.11 2.80
N ILE A 18 8.50 25.93 3.92
CA ILE A 18 7.04 25.95 3.97
C ILE A 18 6.58 27.03 4.96
N SER A 19 5.42 27.61 4.69
CA SER A 19 4.79 28.56 5.59
C SER A 19 4.33 27.89 6.88
N GLU A 20 4.11 28.68 7.93
CA GLU A 20 3.53 28.22 9.20
C GLU A 20 2.18 27.52 8.98
N ARG A 21 1.34 28.09 8.10
CA ARG A 21 0.03 27.52 7.77
C ARG A 21 0.15 26.15 7.12
N GLU A 22 1.10 25.97 6.20
CA GLU A 22 1.38 24.67 5.58
C GLU A 22 1.94 23.68 6.60
N TYR A 23 2.85 24.11 7.48
CA TYR A 23 3.38 23.27 8.55
C TYR A 23 2.27 22.76 9.48
N VAL A 24 1.37 23.64 9.93
CA VAL A 24 0.22 23.28 10.77
C VAL A 24 -0.71 22.31 10.01
N ALA A 25 -1.05 22.61 8.75
CA ALA A 25 -1.90 21.74 7.94
C ALA A 25 -1.30 20.33 7.76
N ILE A 26 0.01 20.24 7.53
CA ILE A 26 0.72 18.96 7.39
C ILE A 26 0.82 18.26 8.75
N SER A 27 1.08 18.98 9.85
CA SER A 27 1.28 18.39 11.18
C SER A 27 -0.02 17.86 11.82
N VAL A 28 -1.16 18.54 11.63
CA VAL A 28 -2.48 18.06 12.11
C VAL A 28 -2.87 16.75 11.42
N ARG A 29 -2.54 16.59 10.13
CA ARG A 29 -2.84 15.37 9.34
C ARG A 29 -1.60 14.54 9.03
N LYS A 30 -0.58 14.63 9.89
CA LYS A 30 0.79 14.13 9.66
C LYS A 30 0.84 12.70 9.19
N ILE A 31 0.09 11.81 9.83
CA ILE A 31 0.17 10.37 9.55
C ILE A 31 -0.23 10.07 8.10
N PHE A 32 -1.31 10.66 7.59
CA PHE A 32 -1.82 10.35 6.25
C PHE A 32 -1.08 11.13 5.15
N PHE A 33 -0.89 12.43 5.33
CA PHE A 33 -0.27 13.27 4.30
C PHE A 33 1.22 12.96 4.14
N MET A 34 1.97 12.85 5.25
CA MET A 34 3.40 12.53 5.16
C MET A 34 3.62 11.14 4.61
N ALA A 35 2.79 10.15 4.95
CA ALA A 35 2.95 8.80 4.37
C ALA A 35 2.74 8.79 2.84
N ARG A 36 1.75 9.54 2.34
CA ARG A 36 1.48 9.63 0.90
C ARG A 36 2.57 10.42 0.18
N LEU A 37 2.98 11.57 0.71
CA LEU A 37 4.05 12.39 0.14
C LEU A 37 5.38 11.64 0.16
N THR A 38 5.70 10.98 1.29
CA THR A 38 6.91 10.16 1.42
C THR A 38 6.93 9.05 0.38
N LYS A 39 5.82 8.34 0.16
CA LYS A 39 5.74 7.32 -0.90
C LYS A 39 5.98 7.89 -2.29
N LEU A 40 5.45 9.08 -2.59
CA LEU A 40 5.68 9.74 -3.87
C LEU A 40 7.17 10.06 -4.03
N VAL A 41 7.77 10.75 -3.07
CA VAL A 41 9.19 11.14 -3.12
C VAL A 41 10.14 9.94 -3.12
N GLN A 42 9.84 8.90 -2.33
CA GLN A 42 10.58 7.63 -2.37
C GLN A 42 10.59 7.02 -3.78
N GLY A 43 9.48 7.12 -4.53
CA GLY A 43 9.41 6.66 -5.91
C GLY A 43 10.27 7.47 -6.89
N TYR A 44 10.59 8.73 -6.57
CA TYR A 44 11.40 9.59 -7.43
C TYR A 44 12.89 9.54 -7.10
N CYS A 45 13.27 9.56 -5.82
CA CYS A 45 14.67 9.71 -5.42
C CYS A 45 15.12 8.77 -4.29
N SER A 46 14.33 7.75 -3.95
CA SER A 46 14.64 6.78 -2.87
C SER A 46 14.87 7.41 -1.49
N LYS A 47 14.63 8.71 -1.32
CA LYS A 47 14.73 9.43 -0.04
C LYS A 47 13.35 9.53 0.60
N SER A 48 13.33 9.61 1.93
CA SER A 48 12.10 9.85 2.69
C SER A 48 11.91 11.33 2.98
N LEU A 49 10.67 11.76 3.20
CA LEU A 49 10.38 13.15 3.56
C LEU A 49 10.22 13.33 5.07
N ARG A 50 10.70 14.46 5.57
CA ARG A 50 10.55 14.85 6.97
C ARG A 50 10.38 16.36 7.09
N LEU A 51 9.62 16.77 8.10
CA LEU A 51 9.50 18.18 8.48
C LEU A 51 10.68 18.55 9.38
N TYR A 52 11.29 19.69 9.07
CA TYR A 52 12.37 20.30 9.80
C TYR A 52 11.98 21.70 10.25
N LYS A 53 12.59 22.12 11.35
CA LYS A 53 12.78 23.51 11.74
C LYS A 53 14.20 23.88 11.34
N VAL A 54 14.40 25.00 10.67
CA VAL A 54 15.69 25.41 10.10
C VAL A 54 16.04 26.79 10.65
N CYS A 55 17.17 26.90 11.36
CA CYS A 55 17.65 28.16 11.91
C CYS A 55 17.96 29.15 10.78
N ASN A 56 17.44 30.37 10.87
CA ASN A 56 17.63 31.41 9.85
C ASN A 56 19.07 31.93 9.79
N GLY A 57 19.84 31.82 10.89
CA GLY A 57 21.20 32.34 10.98
C GLY A 57 22.27 31.42 10.38
N CYS A 58 22.20 30.14 10.69
CA CYS A 58 23.26 29.18 10.36
C CYS A 58 22.78 27.95 9.58
N GLY A 59 21.48 27.84 9.29
CA GLY A 59 20.92 26.70 8.55
C GLY A 59 20.84 25.38 9.35
N PHE A 60 21.09 25.40 10.66
CA PHE A 60 20.93 24.24 11.52
C PHE A 60 19.51 23.65 11.41
N LYS A 61 19.42 22.32 11.25
CA LYS A 61 18.15 21.60 11.00
C LYS A 61 17.79 20.74 12.20
N ALA A 62 16.62 20.95 12.76
CA ALA A 62 16.10 20.16 13.88
C ALA A 62 14.72 19.58 13.56
N ILE A 63 14.39 18.42 14.13
CA ILE A 63 13.07 17.80 13.97
C ILE A 63 12.15 18.18 15.13
N GLN A 64 12.71 18.28 16.33
CA GLN A 64 11.99 18.63 17.55
C GLN A 64 12.34 20.06 17.97
N GLU A 65 11.39 20.72 18.62
CA GLU A 65 11.55 22.09 19.14
C GLU A 65 12.68 22.18 20.15
N LYS A 66 12.70 21.25 21.12
CA LYS A 66 13.76 21.14 22.14
C LYS A 66 15.19 21.12 21.57
N ASP A 67 15.37 20.55 20.38
CA ASP A 67 16.68 20.44 19.74
C ASP A 67 17.07 21.78 19.08
N MET A 68 16.07 22.57 18.65
CA MET A 68 16.25 23.94 18.16
C MET A 68 16.45 24.93 19.32
N ASP A 69 15.75 24.76 20.45
CA ASP A 69 15.90 25.61 21.63
C ASP A 69 17.33 25.54 22.18
N LYS A 70 17.86 24.32 22.32
CA LYS A 70 19.28 24.08 22.67
C LYS A 70 20.25 24.69 21.67
N HIS A 71 19.89 24.69 20.39
CA HIS A 71 20.71 25.33 19.37
C HIS A 71 20.76 26.86 19.56
N PHE A 72 19.65 27.48 19.97
CA PHE A 72 19.60 28.93 20.25
C PHE A 72 20.39 29.35 21.50
N GLU A 73 20.71 28.43 22.42
CA GLU A 73 21.64 28.73 23.53
C GLU A 73 23.05 29.11 23.02
N GLY A 74 23.45 28.63 21.83
CA GLY A 74 24.74 28.92 21.21
C GLY A 74 24.68 29.68 19.87
N CYS A 75 23.48 30.03 19.39
CA CYS A 75 23.30 30.71 18.11
C CYS A 75 22.72 32.11 18.31
N PRO A 76 23.34 33.17 17.75
CA PRO A 76 22.84 34.54 17.91
C PRO A 76 21.50 34.79 17.19
N SER A 77 21.09 33.90 16.27
CA SER A 77 19.81 34.02 15.57
C SER A 77 18.71 33.31 16.36
N GLY A 78 17.82 34.07 17.01
CA GLY A 78 16.67 33.54 17.75
C GLY A 78 15.45 33.21 16.89
N SER A 79 15.61 32.89 15.60
CA SER A 79 14.49 32.59 14.71
C SER A 79 14.77 31.41 13.78
N TYR A 80 13.71 30.68 13.44
CA TYR A 80 13.73 29.57 12.50
C TYR A 80 12.55 29.65 11.53
N HIS A 81 12.64 28.94 10.41
CA HIS A 81 11.52 28.66 9.52
C HIS A 81 11.22 27.16 9.43
N HIS A 82 10.02 26.82 8.99
CA HIS A 82 9.64 25.44 8.74
C HIS A 82 10.05 25.03 7.34
N ALA A 83 10.53 23.79 7.20
CA ALA A 83 10.89 23.23 5.90
C ALA A 83 10.50 21.76 5.79
N LEU A 84 10.22 21.33 4.57
CA LEU A 84 10.05 19.95 4.20
C LEU A 84 11.34 19.50 3.49
N GLY A 85 12.07 18.59 4.12
CA GLY A 85 13.36 18.10 3.59
C GLY A 85 13.32 16.62 3.25
N THR A 86 14.12 16.23 2.27
CA THR A 86 14.47 14.82 2.11
C THR A 86 15.57 14.41 3.05
N PHE A 87 15.50 13.14 3.46
CA PHE A 87 16.60 12.49 4.14
C PHE A 87 16.74 11.08 3.58
N VAL A 88 17.98 10.61 3.50
CA VAL A 88 18.22 9.18 3.30
C VAL A 88 17.68 8.51 4.56
N ALA A 89 16.57 7.80 4.41
CA ALA A 89 16.08 6.97 5.48
C ALA A 89 17.07 5.83 5.60
N VAL A 90 18.09 6.02 6.44
CA VAL A 90 18.95 4.94 6.87
C VAL A 90 18.01 3.96 7.56
N ALA A 91 17.64 2.91 6.83
CA ALA A 91 16.70 1.94 7.32
C ALA A 91 17.41 1.22 8.46
N LYS A 92 17.13 1.67 9.69
CA LYS A 92 17.65 1.03 10.89
C LYS A 92 16.88 -0.27 11.05
N TYR A 93 17.32 -1.29 10.34
CA TYR A 93 16.89 -2.64 10.63
C TYR A 93 17.54 -3.04 11.94
N LEU A 94 16.69 -3.49 12.84
CA LEU A 94 17.16 -4.24 13.96
C LEU A 94 17.33 -5.69 13.44
N GLN A 95 18.39 -6.36 13.86
CA GLN A 95 18.61 -7.78 13.60
C GLN A 95 18.68 -8.51 14.94
N CYS A 96 18.07 -9.69 15.00
CA CYS A 96 18.21 -10.57 16.15
C CYS A 96 19.69 -10.94 16.34
N GLY A 97 20.19 -10.87 17.58
CA GLY A 97 21.59 -11.18 17.89
C GLY A 97 21.94 -12.64 17.64
N THR A 98 20.95 -13.53 17.74
CA THR A 98 21.11 -14.99 17.63
C THR A 98 20.81 -15.54 16.23
N CYS A 99 20.14 -14.79 15.33
CA CYS A 99 19.76 -15.31 14.01
C CYS A 99 19.61 -14.20 12.95
N CYS A 100 19.32 -14.58 11.70
CA CYS A 100 19.17 -13.63 10.58
C CYS A 100 17.81 -12.91 10.53
N TYR A 101 16.97 -13.00 11.57
CA TYR A 101 15.69 -12.28 11.59
C TYR A 101 15.91 -10.77 11.69
N ARG A 102 15.38 -10.02 10.72
CA ARG A 102 15.44 -8.56 10.66
C ARG A 102 14.05 -7.93 10.76
N SER A 103 13.96 -6.78 11.41
CA SER A 103 12.76 -5.95 11.40
C SER A 103 13.10 -4.49 11.64
N SER A 104 12.41 -3.60 10.94
CA SER A 104 12.47 -2.16 11.19
C SER A 104 11.72 -1.73 12.47
N VAL A 105 11.01 -2.66 13.12
CA VAL A 105 10.21 -2.40 14.32
C VAL A 105 10.74 -3.22 15.50
N ARG A 106 11.21 -2.52 16.55
CA ARG A 106 11.76 -3.15 17.77
C ARG A 106 10.84 -4.19 18.40
N TYR A 107 9.54 -3.88 18.46
CA TYR A 107 8.52 -4.79 19.00
C TYR A 107 8.52 -6.16 18.31
N ASN A 108 8.67 -6.20 16.98
CA ASN A 108 8.67 -7.45 16.23
C ASN A 108 9.88 -8.32 16.57
N ILE A 109 11.05 -7.72 16.82
CA ILE A 109 12.26 -8.45 17.23
C ILE A 109 12.11 -9.01 18.63
N LEU A 110 11.62 -8.21 19.58
CA LEU A 110 11.38 -8.68 20.94
C LEU A 110 10.38 -9.84 20.97
N ARG A 111 9.32 -9.76 20.15
CA ARG A 111 8.36 -10.85 19.98
C ARG A 111 8.99 -12.10 19.36
N HIS A 112 9.83 -11.94 18.34
CA HIS A 112 10.58 -13.03 17.74
C HIS A 112 11.52 -13.70 18.76
N GLN A 113 12.27 -12.90 19.50
CA GLN A 113 13.19 -13.35 20.56
C GLN A 113 12.47 -14.15 21.63
N LYS A 114 11.37 -13.62 22.16
CA LYS A 114 10.54 -14.33 23.15
C LYS A 114 10.01 -15.67 22.62
N LYS A 115 9.66 -15.73 21.33
CA LYS A 115 9.11 -16.95 20.72
C LYS A 115 10.17 -18.05 20.56
N LEU A 116 11.41 -17.69 20.25
CA LEU A 116 12.48 -18.64 19.94
C LEU A 116 13.54 -18.78 21.05
N GLY A 117 13.40 -18.04 22.16
CA GLY A 117 14.42 -17.99 23.21
C GLY A 117 15.71 -17.28 22.77
N HIS A 118 15.65 -16.41 21.76
CA HIS A 118 16.81 -15.65 21.30
C HIS A 118 17.07 -14.42 22.17
N VAL A 119 18.31 -13.91 22.15
CA VAL A 119 18.73 -12.73 22.90
C VAL A 119 19.58 -11.78 22.04
N GLY A 120 19.67 -10.52 22.46
CA GLY A 120 20.49 -9.49 21.80
C GLY A 120 19.86 -8.87 20.56
N ILE A 121 20.02 -7.56 20.39
CA ILE A 121 19.55 -6.83 19.20
C ILE A 121 20.74 -6.11 18.59
N LYS A 122 21.13 -6.50 17.37
CA LYS A 122 22.13 -5.78 16.58
C LYS A 122 21.43 -4.68 15.81
N LYS A 123 21.94 -3.44 15.89
CA LYS A 123 21.50 -2.36 15.00
C LYS A 123 22.29 -2.52 13.71
N VAL A 124 21.62 -2.90 12.63
CA VAL A 124 22.22 -2.94 11.30
C VAL A 124 21.90 -1.61 10.63
N VAL A 125 22.94 -0.93 10.19
CA VAL A 125 22.84 0.33 9.45
C VAL A 125 23.12 -0.05 8.01
N GLU A 126 22.07 -0.15 7.18
CA GLU A 126 22.27 -0.29 5.73
C GLU A 126 23.10 0.90 5.26
N GLY A 127 24.32 0.63 4.79
CA GLY A 127 25.19 1.63 4.18
C GLY A 127 26.51 1.95 4.88
N SER A 128 26.99 1.17 5.86
CA SER A 128 28.34 1.36 6.42
C SER A 128 29.38 0.31 6.02
N SER A 129 29.14 -0.51 5.00
CA SER A 129 30.18 -1.41 4.49
C SER A 129 30.05 -1.65 2.98
N THR A 130 31.17 -1.51 2.27
CA THR A 130 31.37 -1.90 0.86
C THR A 130 31.07 -3.38 0.60
N VAL A 131 30.91 -4.17 1.66
CA VAL A 131 30.60 -5.61 1.64
C VAL A 131 29.08 -5.87 1.48
N GLU A 132 28.21 -4.99 1.97
CA GLU A 132 26.75 -5.18 1.86
C GLU A 132 26.24 -4.93 0.44
N GLU A 133 26.80 -3.96 -0.28
CA GLU A 133 26.44 -3.68 -1.68
C GLU A 133 26.77 -4.87 -2.58
N SER A 134 27.87 -5.58 -2.30
CA SER A 134 28.24 -6.81 -3.00
C SER A 134 27.28 -7.98 -2.72
N LEU A 135 26.69 -8.04 -1.52
CA LEU A 135 25.70 -9.06 -1.15
C LEU A 135 24.33 -8.79 -1.79
N GLU A 136 23.90 -7.53 -1.87
CA GLU A 136 22.66 -7.17 -2.54
C GLU A 136 22.73 -7.44 -4.04
N ILE A 137 23.84 -7.05 -4.70
CA ILE A 137 24.07 -7.34 -6.13
C ILE A 137 23.98 -8.85 -6.40
N ASN A 138 24.65 -9.66 -5.58
CA ASN A 138 24.61 -11.12 -5.72
C ASN A 138 23.19 -11.69 -5.52
N SER A 139 22.42 -11.15 -4.56
CA SER A 139 21.04 -11.60 -4.34
C SER A 139 20.13 -11.34 -5.54
N GLN A 140 20.29 -10.19 -6.21
CA GLN A 140 19.48 -9.80 -7.36
C GLN A 140 19.81 -10.66 -8.58
N GLU A 141 21.09 -10.92 -8.84
CA GLU A 141 21.54 -11.85 -9.90
C GLU A 141 21.01 -13.27 -9.68
N ILE A 142 21.05 -13.76 -8.43
CA ILE A 142 20.48 -15.07 -8.06
C ILE A 142 18.97 -15.11 -8.34
N ILE A 143 18.23 -14.05 -8.00
CA ILE A 143 16.77 -13.97 -8.23
C ILE A 143 16.45 -13.94 -9.73
N GLU A 144 17.22 -13.21 -10.52
CA GLU A 144 17.06 -13.15 -11.99
C GLU A 144 17.38 -14.50 -12.65
N SER A 145 18.44 -15.17 -12.17
CA SER A 145 18.77 -16.55 -12.57
C SER A 145 17.64 -17.53 -12.23
N LEU A 146 17.06 -17.44 -11.03
CA LEU A 146 15.88 -18.24 -10.67
C LEU A 146 14.66 -17.94 -11.54
N GLN A 147 14.41 -16.66 -11.84
CA GLN A 147 13.30 -16.25 -12.68
C GLN A 147 13.42 -16.86 -14.09
N THR A 148 14.60 -16.76 -14.71
CA THR A 148 14.85 -17.32 -16.04
C THR A 148 14.70 -18.85 -16.06
N LYS A 149 15.20 -19.57 -15.03
CA LYS A 149 15.00 -21.02 -14.88
C LYS A 149 13.51 -21.39 -14.78
N LEU A 150 12.72 -20.66 -13.98
CA LEU A 150 11.29 -20.90 -13.82
C LEU A 150 10.49 -20.61 -15.10
N GLU A 151 10.81 -19.52 -15.81
CA GLU A 151 10.20 -19.20 -17.10
C GLU A 151 10.51 -20.27 -18.15
N HIS A 152 11.75 -20.76 -18.19
CA HIS A 152 12.16 -21.84 -19.09
C HIS A 152 11.37 -23.13 -18.83
N GLU A 153 11.22 -23.56 -17.57
CA GLU A 153 10.40 -24.73 -17.23
C GLU A 153 8.91 -24.52 -17.53
N ALA A 154 8.39 -23.31 -17.33
CA ALA A 154 7.02 -22.98 -17.68
C ALA A 154 6.77 -23.01 -19.20
N LYS A 155 7.74 -22.54 -20.01
CA LYS A 155 7.70 -22.58 -21.48
C LYS A 155 7.71 -24.00 -22.05
N LYS A 156 8.30 -24.98 -21.35
CA LYS A 156 8.23 -26.41 -21.73
C LYS A 156 6.83 -27.01 -21.65
N GLY A 157 5.82 -26.26 -21.20
CA GLY A 157 4.43 -26.71 -21.10
C GLY A 157 4.17 -27.70 -19.96
N LYS A 158 5.18 -28.00 -19.12
CA LYS A 158 5.01 -28.81 -17.91
C LYS A 158 4.19 -28.00 -16.91
N LYS A 159 2.95 -28.43 -16.68
CA LYS A 159 2.06 -27.71 -15.75
C LYS A 159 2.53 -27.86 -14.29
N ASP A 160 3.15 -28.96 -13.92
CA ASP A 160 3.56 -29.25 -12.53
C ASP A 160 5.05 -29.54 -12.48
N PHE A 161 5.87 -28.49 -12.34
CA PHE A 161 7.32 -28.61 -12.23
C PHE A 161 7.82 -28.19 -10.85
N LEU A 162 8.97 -28.74 -10.48
CA LEU A 162 9.74 -28.39 -9.30
C LEU A 162 11.18 -28.14 -9.72
N LEU A 163 11.67 -26.96 -9.42
CA LEU A 163 13.07 -26.58 -9.54
C LEU A 163 13.71 -26.72 -8.17
N ARG A 164 14.66 -27.65 -8.02
CA ARG A 164 15.51 -27.71 -6.82
C ARG A 164 16.30 -26.43 -6.71
N ILE A 165 16.35 -25.84 -5.52
CA ILE A 165 17.10 -24.61 -5.26
C ILE A 165 18.27 -24.86 -4.31
N SER A 166 19.35 -24.11 -4.49
CA SER A 166 20.52 -24.14 -3.62
C SER A 166 20.24 -23.42 -2.29
N LYS A 167 21.17 -23.53 -1.33
CA LYS A 167 21.05 -22.84 -0.04
C LYS A 167 21.19 -21.32 -0.20
N GLU A 168 22.00 -20.89 -1.15
CA GLU A 168 22.22 -19.49 -1.52
C GLU A 168 20.95 -18.91 -2.18
N GLU A 169 20.37 -19.64 -3.13
CA GLU A 169 19.07 -19.32 -3.74
C GLU A 169 17.97 -19.22 -2.67
N LEU A 170 17.93 -20.15 -1.72
CA LEU A 170 16.98 -20.12 -0.61
C LEU A 170 17.19 -18.89 0.30
N ALA A 171 18.43 -18.56 0.62
CA ALA A 171 18.76 -17.40 1.45
C ALA A 171 18.29 -16.10 0.79
N ALA A 172 18.59 -15.92 -0.50
CA ALA A 172 18.13 -14.76 -1.29
C ALA A 172 16.59 -14.65 -1.30
N ILE A 173 15.88 -15.76 -1.44
CA ILE A 173 14.41 -15.77 -1.36
C ILE A 173 13.92 -15.40 0.05
N CYS A 174 14.60 -15.86 1.10
CA CYS A 174 14.14 -15.69 2.48
C CYS A 174 14.18 -14.23 2.96
N GLU A 175 15.13 -13.43 2.48
CA GLU A 175 15.28 -12.02 2.90
C GLU A 175 14.06 -11.17 2.56
N THR A 176 13.43 -11.39 1.39
CA THR A 176 12.21 -10.68 0.98
C THR A 176 11.12 -11.63 0.45
N LYS A 177 10.91 -12.74 1.16
CA LYS A 177 10.07 -13.91 0.78
C LYS A 177 8.77 -13.57 0.06
N PHE A 178 7.99 -12.61 0.57
CA PHE A 178 6.70 -12.28 -0.05
C PHE A 178 6.84 -11.54 -1.39
N SER A 179 7.76 -10.59 -1.48
CA SER A 179 7.99 -9.80 -2.70
C SER A 179 8.55 -10.68 -3.82
N ILE A 180 9.61 -11.44 -3.53
CA ILE A 180 10.27 -12.31 -4.51
C ILE A 180 9.32 -13.39 -5.02
N ILE A 181 8.64 -14.12 -4.13
CA ILE A 181 7.70 -15.17 -4.58
C ILE A 181 6.55 -14.58 -5.41
N THR A 182 6.12 -13.35 -5.14
CA THR A 182 5.13 -12.65 -5.97
C THR A 182 5.70 -12.30 -7.35
N LYS A 183 6.93 -11.78 -7.43
CA LYS A 183 7.62 -11.52 -8.70
C LYS A 183 7.78 -12.79 -9.53
N LEU A 184 8.31 -13.86 -8.93
CA LEU A 184 8.46 -15.17 -9.58
C LEU A 184 7.10 -15.74 -10.02
N SER A 185 6.06 -15.58 -9.20
CA SER A 185 4.70 -15.98 -9.58
C SER A 185 4.19 -15.21 -10.80
N ASN A 186 4.43 -13.90 -10.87
CA ASN A 186 4.00 -13.09 -12.01
C ASN A 186 4.73 -13.49 -13.30
N ALA A 187 6.03 -13.77 -13.22
CA ALA A 187 6.82 -14.27 -14.35
C ALA A 187 6.23 -15.59 -14.90
N VAL A 188 5.99 -16.57 -14.03
CA VAL A 188 5.41 -17.87 -14.41
C VAL A 188 3.95 -17.74 -14.88
N ARG A 189 3.18 -16.77 -14.37
CA ARG A 189 1.79 -16.53 -14.77
C ARG A 189 1.62 -16.12 -16.22
N SER A 190 2.64 -15.54 -16.84
CA SER A 190 2.62 -15.24 -18.27
C SER A 190 2.57 -16.51 -19.15
N HIS A 191 2.99 -17.66 -18.59
CA HIS A 191 3.07 -18.94 -19.26
C HIS A 191 2.04 -19.98 -18.77
N CYS A 192 1.60 -19.90 -17.51
CA CYS A 192 0.58 -20.81 -16.96
C CYS A 192 -0.27 -20.19 -15.84
N ASP A 193 -1.56 -20.55 -15.72
CA ASP A 193 -2.45 -20.04 -14.66
C ASP A 193 -2.20 -20.70 -13.28
N LYS A 194 -0.93 -20.75 -12.86
CA LYS A 194 -0.50 -21.33 -11.59
C LYS A 194 0.32 -20.32 -10.78
N ASP A 195 0.28 -20.47 -9.46
CA ASP A 195 1.11 -19.67 -8.56
C ASP A 195 2.39 -20.41 -8.22
N VAL A 196 3.45 -19.69 -7.90
CA VAL A 196 4.72 -20.27 -7.49
C VAL A 196 4.77 -20.40 -5.96
N LYS A 197 5.28 -21.53 -5.47
CA LYS A 197 5.51 -21.76 -4.04
C LYS A 197 6.84 -22.43 -3.78
N HIS A 198 7.36 -22.14 -2.59
CA HIS A 198 8.46 -22.87 -1.98
C HIS A 198 7.93 -24.16 -1.35
N TYR A 199 8.62 -25.26 -1.60
CA TYR A 199 8.38 -26.60 -1.09
C TYR A 199 9.65 -27.16 -0.48
N GLN A 200 9.48 -27.99 0.55
CA GLN A 200 10.46 -28.98 0.98
C GLN A 200 10.08 -30.30 0.33
N VAL A 201 11.04 -30.97 -0.30
CA VAL A 201 10.83 -32.23 -1.02
C VAL A 201 11.71 -33.29 -0.39
N CYS A 202 11.10 -34.37 0.09
CA CYS A 202 11.81 -35.50 0.68
C CYS A 202 12.64 -36.22 -0.40
N ASP A 203 13.93 -36.46 -0.13
CA ASP A 203 14.83 -37.16 -1.07
C ASP A 203 14.40 -38.62 -1.27
N GLY A 204 13.89 -39.27 -0.22
CA GLY A 204 13.61 -40.71 -0.22
C GLY A 204 12.33 -41.12 -0.95
N CYS A 205 11.31 -40.26 -0.99
CA CYS A 205 10.01 -40.64 -1.57
C CYS A 205 9.29 -39.54 -2.35
N ALA A 206 9.98 -38.44 -2.66
CA ALA A 206 9.44 -37.29 -3.39
C ALA A 206 8.17 -36.66 -2.76
N PHE A 207 7.94 -36.87 -1.46
CA PHE A 207 6.88 -36.19 -0.72
C PHE A 207 7.16 -34.69 -0.69
N LYS A 208 6.13 -33.87 -0.92
CA LYS A 208 6.25 -32.41 -1.06
C LYS A 208 5.44 -31.72 0.02
N ALA A 209 6.11 -30.89 0.82
CA ALA A 209 5.50 -30.12 1.89
C ALA A 209 5.71 -28.62 1.63
N SER A 210 4.65 -27.82 1.74
CA SER A 210 4.79 -26.35 1.72
C SER A 210 5.13 -25.75 3.09
N ARG A 211 5.14 -26.58 4.14
CA ARG A 211 5.41 -26.19 5.53
C ARG A 211 6.37 -27.18 6.14
N ALA A 212 7.26 -26.68 7.01
CA ALA A 212 8.19 -27.51 7.77
C ALA A 212 7.48 -28.52 8.67
N ASP A 213 6.34 -28.14 9.28
CA ASP A 213 5.56 -29.04 10.14
C ASP A 213 5.08 -30.29 9.38
N ASP A 214 4.63 -30.12 8.13
CA ASP A 214 4.16 -31.23 7.30
C ASP A 214 5.32 -32.17 6.92
N MET A 215 6.53 -31.63 6.70
CA MET A 215 7.74 -32.42 6.45
C MET A 215 8.25 -33.13 7.71
N LYS A 216 8.14 -32.50 8.88
CA LYS A 216 8.47 -33.12 10.17
C LYS A 216 7.57 -34.32 10.45
N GLN A 217 6.26 -34.16 10.29
CA GLN A 217 5.30 -35.26 10.44
C GLN A 217 5.57 -36.39 9.43
N HIS A 218 6.03 -36.04 8.23
CA HIS A 218 6.46 -37.02 7.23
C HIS A 218 7.63 -37.88 7.72
N PHE A 219 8.65 -37.30 8.37
CA PHE A 219 9.76 -38.06 8.95
C PHE A 219 9.36 -38.87 10.19
N GLU A 220 8.40 -38.39 10.99
CA GLU A 220 7.88 -39.16 12.13
C GLU A 220 7.09 -40.40 11.70
N SER A 221 6.48 -40.36 10.50
CA SER A 221 5.64 -41.46 9.98
C SER A 221 6.36 -42.43 9.04
N ARG A 222 7.59 -42.14 8.61
CA ARG A 222 8.32 -42.92 7.61
C ARG A 222 9.82 -43.00 7.93
N SER A 223 10.52 -43.94 7.30
CA SER A 223 11.98 -44.09 7.41
C SER A 223 12.79 -43.04 6.62
N CYS A 224 12.19 -41.93 6.21
CA CYS A 224 12.87 -40.88 5.47
C CYS A 224 13.57 -39.91 6.44
N SER A 225 14.74 -39.38 6.06
CA SER A 225 15.55 -38.53 6.94
C SER A 225 16.00 -37.21 6.32
N THR A 226 15.98 -37.07 5.00
CA THR A 226 16.51 -35.88 4.31
C THR A 226 15.49 -35.27 3.35
N TYR A 227 15.63 -33.96 3.13
CA TYR A 227 14.86 -33.19 2.17
C TYR A 227 15.73 -32.13 1.50
N TYR A 228 15.27 -31.64 0.35
CA TYR A 228 15.81 -30.46 -0.32
C TYR A 228 14.73 -29.39 -0.52
N ASP A 229 15.16 -28.15 -0.65
CA ASP A 229 14.27 -27.02 -0.96
C ASP A 229 14.06 -26.91 -2.48
N ALA A 230 12.83 -26.63 -2.87
CA ALA A 230 12.44 -26.48 -4.26
C ALA A 230 11.42 -25.35 -4.42
N ILE A 231 11.41 -24.74 -5.60
CA ILE A 231 10.36 -23.84 -6.04
C ILE A 231 9.59 -24.53 -7.15
N GLY A 232 8.25 -24.53 -7.07
CA GLY A 232 7.45 -25.13 -8.11
C GLY A 232 6.10 -24.45 -8.28
N THR A 233 5.43 -24.85 -9.35
CA THR A 233 4.04 -24.45 -9.55
C THR A 233 3.16 -25.17 -8.53
N CYS A 234 2.35 -24.39 -7.83
CA CYS A 234 1.21 -24.89 -7.12
C CYS A 234 0.02 -24.81 -8.08
N PRO A 235 -0.76 -25.88 -8.28
CA PRO A 235 -2.09 -25.73 -8.84
C PRO A 235 -2.73 -24.57 -8.09
N LYS A 236 -3.25 -23.59 -8.82
CA LYS A 236 -3.92 -22.46 -8.21
C LYS A 236 -4.96 -23.08 -7.30
N ARG A 237 -4.65 -23.17 -5.99
CA ARG A 237 -5.66 -23.31 -4.98
C ARG A 237 -6.31 -21.95 -5.11
N ASN A 238 -7.26 -21.88 -6.04
CA ASN A 238 -8.51 -21.23 -5.81
C ASN A 238 -8.87 -21.71 -4.40
N ARG A 239 -8.37 -20.98 -3.40
CA ARG A 239 -9.11 -20.70 -2.19
C ARG A 239 -10.34 -19.96 -2.71
N ARG A 240 -11.21 -20.67 -3.43
CA ARG A 240 -12.64 -20.63 -3.19
C ARG A 240 -12.67 -21.00 -1.72
N ALA A 241 -12.46 -20.00 -0.88
CA ALA A 241 -12.54 -20.18 0.55
C ALA A 241 -13.87 -20.89 0.73
N ALA A 242 -13.81 -22.09 1.30
CA ALA A 242 -15.00 -22.86 1.59
C ALA A 242 -15.94 -21.87 2.29
N LEU A 243 -17.15 -21.73 1.75
CA LEU A 243 -18.08 -20.80 2.36
C LEU A 243 -18.34 -21.35 3.76
N LEU A 244 -17.98 -20.57 4.76
CA LEU A 244 -18.33 -20.84 6.13
C LEU A 244 -19.81 -20.51 6.22
N GLN A 245 -20.61 -21.50 6.60
CA GLN A 245 -22.04 -21.35 6.84
C GLN A 245 -22.28 -21.45 8.34
N CYS A 246 -23.03 -20.51 8.89
CA CYS A 246 -23.42 -20.57 10.30
C CYS A 246 -24.38 -21.75 10.50
N ASN A 247 -24.26 -22.45 11.61
CA ASN A 247 -25.13 -23.60 11.90
C ASN A 247 -26.55 -23.16 12.30
N ASN A 248 -26.68 -21.95 12.84
CA ASN A 248 -27.93 -21.43 13.38
C ASN A 248 -28.70 -20.53 12.39
N CYS A 249 -28.12 -20.17 11.23
CA CYS A 249 -28.82 -19.37 10.22
C CYS A 249 -28.19 -19.45 8.82
N ASP A 250 -28.85 -18.84 7.82
CA ASP A 250 -28.39 -18.82 6.43
C ASP A 250 -27.19 -17.90 6.13
N PHE A 251 -26.56 -17.33 7.15
CA PHE A 251 -25.38 -16.48 6.96
C PHE A 251 -24.20 -17.29 6.43
N LYS A 252 -23.63 -16.85 5.29
CA LYS A 252 -22.49 -17.47 4.63
C LYS A 252 -21.41 -16.44 4.36
N THR A 253 -20.15 -16.78 4.61
CA THR A 253 -19.02 -15.93 4.29
C THR A 253 -17.79 -16.75 3.94
N ASP A 254 -16.91 -16.20 3.13
CA ASP A 254 -15.63 -16.80 2.76
C ASP A 254 -14.49 -16.40 3.72
N GLN A 255 -14.78 -15.56 4.73
CA GLN A 255 -13.79 -15.10 5.70
C GLN A 255 -14.13 -15.57 7.12
N SER A 256 -13.18 -16.25 7.77
CA SER A 256 -13.32 -16.71 9.15
C SER A 256 -13.54 -15.57 10.16
N GLY A 257 -12.92 -14.40 9.92
CA GLY A 257 -13.12 -13.21 10.76
C GLY A 257 -14.57 -12.70 10.74
N ASN A 258 -15.20 -12.70 9.57
CA ASN A 258 -16.60 -12.30 9.42
C ASN A 258 -17.54 -13.32 10.07
N MET A 259 -17.26 -14.62 9.92
CA MET A 259 -18.06 -15.67 10.56
C MET A 259 -17.98 -15.54 12.10
N ARG A 260 -16.78 -15.38 12.65
CA ARG A 260 -16.62 -15.20 14.11
C ARG A 260 -17.37 -13.98 14.64
N ARG A 261 -17.32 -12.86 13.92
CA ARG A 261 -18.09 -11.66 14.29
C ARG A 261 -19.60 -11.90 14.23
N HIS A 262 -20.07 -12.62 13.21
CA HIS A 262 -21.48 -13.01 13.09
C HIS A 262 -21.93 -13.86 14.28
N LEU A 263 -21.16 -14.89 14.64
CA LEU A 263 -21.43 -15.77 15.78
C LEU A 263 -21.59 -14.95 17.08
N VAL A 264 -20.64 -14.06 17.37
CA VAL A 264 -20.70 -13.18 18.55
C VAL A 264 -21.90 -12.23 18.51
N MET A 265 -22.17 -11.56 17.38
CA MET A 265 -23.26 -10.57 17.30
C MET A 265 -24.65 -11.19 17.39
N ARG A 266 -24.81 -12.46 17.01
CA ARG A 266 -26.10 -13.14 16.99
C ARG A 266 -26.27 -14.15 18.14
N GLY A 267 -25.23 -14.38 18.94
CA GLY A 267 -25.24 -15.45 19.95
C GLY A 267 -25.38 -16.84 19.30
N HIS A 268 -24.80 -17.02 18.12
CA HIS A 268 -24.77 -18.30 17.43
C HIS A 268 -23.46 -19.02 17.73
N ASP A 269 -23.47 -20.36 17.67
CA ASP A 269 -22.31 -21.18 17.92
C ASP A 269 -22.01 -22.12 16.76
N GLY A 270 -20.72 -22.25 16.44
CA GLY A 270 -20.24 -23.15 15.40
C GLY A 270 -20.51 -22.68 13.97
N PHE A 271 -19.78 -23.29 13.04
CA PHE A 271 -19.97 -23.10 11.61
C PHE A 271 -19.46 -24.33 10.87
N GLU A 272 -20.07 -24.61 9.73
CA GLU A 272 -19.64 -25.67 8.83
C GLU A 272 -18.96 -25.12 7.58
N LYS A 273 -18.01 -25.89 7.04
CA LYS A 273 -17.40 -25.61 5.73
C LYS A 273 -18.32 -26.17 4.65
N SER A 274 -19.19 -25.32 4.12
CA SER A 274 -20.09 -25.68 3.03
C SER A 274 -19.29 -25.93 1.74
N LYS A 275 -19.49 -27.10 1.11
CA LYS A 275 -19.08 -27.34 -0.28
C LYS A 275 -19.92 -26.41 -1.16
N ARG A 276 -19.29 -25.62 -2.04
CA ARG A 276 -20.07 -24.76 -2.95
C ARG A 276 -20.99 -25.64 -3.80
N PRO A 277 -22.29 -25.34 -3.91
CA PRO A 277 -23.09 -25.86 -5.02
C PRO A 277 -22.52 -25.34 -6.36
N PRO A 278 -22.79 -26.02 -7.49
CA PRO A 278 -22.44 -25.53 -8.82
C PRO A 278 -22.84 -24.07 -8.99
N LYS A 279 -22.07 -23.29 -9.76
CA LYS A 279 -22.36 -21.87 -10.00
C LYS A 279 -23.83 -21.72 -10.45
N ILE A 280 -24.70 -21.33 -9.53
CA ILE A 280 -26.08 -20.97 -9.87
C ILE A 280 -25.94 -19.74 -10.79
N PRO A 281 -26.50 -19.77 -12.02
CA PRO A 281 -26.48 -18.61 -12.91
C PRO A 281 -27.00 -17.40 -12.15
N LYS A 282 -26.35 -16.25 -12.31
CA LYS A 282 -26.67 -15.00 -11.62
C LYS A 282 -28.19 -14.76 -11.72
N ARG A 283 -28.92 -15.05 -10.63
CA ARG A 283 -30.36 -14.78 -10.58
C ARG A 283 -30.54 -13.28 -10.68
N LYS A 284 -31.53 -12.87 -11.49
CA LYS A 284 -32.01 -11.48 -11.54
C LYS A 284 -32.29 -11.03 -10.10
N PRO A 285 -31.86 -9.82 -9.67
CA PRO A 285 -32.07 -9.36 -8.31
C PRO A 285 -33.57 -9.44 -7.99
N ALA A 286 -33.90 -10.12 -6.90
CA ALA A 286 -35.26 -10.20 -6.42
C ALA A 286 -35.81 -8.78 -6.18
N PRO A 287 -37.13 -8.55 -6.34
CA PRO A 287 -37.74 -7.27 -6.05
C PRO A 287 -37.37 -6.82 -4.64
N VAL A 288 -36.80 -5.62 -4.52
CA VAL A 288 -36.36 -5.08 -3.24
C VAL A 288 -37.61 -4.71 -2.44
N HIS A 289 -37.84 -5.41 -1.34
CA HIS A 289 -38.96 -5.11 -0.44
C HIS A 289 -38.72 -3.77 0.27
N ILE A 290 -39.54 -2.78 -0.08
CA ILE A 290 -39.51 -1.44 0.51
C ILE A 290 -40.39 -1.47 1.77
N VAL A 291 -39.86 -0.98 2.88
CA VAL A 291 -40.57 -0.85 4.17
C VAL A 291 -40.46 0.59 4.68
N PRO A 292 -41.53 1.14 5.28
CA PRO A 292 -41.46 2.45 5.90
C PRO A 292 -40.70 2.41 7.24
N CYS A 293 -39.98 3.48 7.54
CA CYS A 293 -39.43 3.71 8.87
C CYS A 293 -40.57 3.93 9.88
N PRO A 294 -40.59 3.23 11.03
CA PRO A 294 -41.68 3.33 12.01
C PRO A 294 -41.74 4.70 12.71
N HIS A 295 -40.66 5.49 12.65
CA HIS A 295 -40.61 6.79 13.34
C HIS A 295 -40.88 7.98 12.42
N CYS A 296 -40.39 7.94 11.18
CA CYS A 296 -40.49 9.07 10.25
C CYS A 296 -41.26 8.77 8.96
N GLY A 297 -41.75 7.54 8.77
CA GLY A 297 -42.50 7.13 7.59
C GLY A 297 -41.69 6.98 6.30
N LEU A 298 -40.40 7.33 6.30
CA LEU A 298 -39.57 7.27 5.09
C LEU A 298 -39.46 5.82 4.55
N GLN A 299 -39.85 5.62 3.30
CA GLN A 299 -39.80 4.33 2.62
C GLN A 299 -38.38 3.99 2.18
N MET A 300 -37.92 2.77 2.48
CA MET A 300 -36.57 2.31 2.15
C MET A 300 -36.46 0.78 2.09
N PRO A 301 -35.42 0.25 1.42
CA PRO A 301 -35.14 -1.19 1.45
C PRO A 301 -35.03 -1.72 2.89
N SER A 302 -35.57 -2.91 3.15
CA SER A 302 -35.52 -3.51 4.50
C SER A 302 -34.09 -3.64 5.05
N SER A 303 -33.10 -3.84 4.15
CA SER A 303 -31.68 -3.93 4.48
C SER A 303 -31.09 -2.62 5.01
N THR A 304 -31.65 -1.46 4.68
CA THR A 304 -31.15 -0.15 5.12
C THR A 304 -31.98 0.47 6.26
N LYS A 305 -33.12 -0.12 6.60
CA LYS A 305 -34.02 0.33 7.69
C LYS A 305 -33.28 0.59 9.00
N ASN A 306 -32.52 -0.39 9.50
CA ASN A 306 -31.83 -0.27 10.79
C ASN A 306 -30.75 0.81 10.77
N ARG A 307 -30.02 0.93 9.65
CA ARG A 307 -29.00 1.97 9.48
C ARG A 307 -29.62 3.36 9.48
N HIS A 308 -30.80 3.52 8.86
CA HIS A 308 -31.55 4.76 8.94
C HIS A 308 -32.02 5.08 10.35
N ILE A 309 -32.65 4.13 11.05
CA ILE A 309 -33.13 4.34 12.43
C ILE A 309 -31.98 4.78 13.34
N GLN A 310 -30.83 4.09 13.24
CA GLN A 310 -29.68 4.36 14.10
C GLN A 310 -28.96 5.67 13.80
N MET A 311 -28.89 6.13 12.55
CA MET A 311 -28.01 7.26 12.19
C MET A 311 -28.70 8.44 11.51
N TYR A 312 -29.86 8.22 10.87
CA TYR A 312 -30.42 9.18 9.92
C TYR A 312 -31.90 9.50 10.16
N CYS A 313 -32.53 8.88 11.16
CA CYS A 313 -33.92 9.13 11.46
C CYS A 313 -34.08 10.48 12.15
N LYS A 314 -34.56 11.48 11.40
CA LYS A 314 -34.78 12.87 11.88
C LYS A 314 -35.67 12.96 13.11
N VAL A 315 -36.61 12.02 13.27
CA VAL A 315 -37.55 12.01 14.40
C VAL A 315 -36.86 11.54 15.69
N LEU A 316 -35.97 10.55 15.61
CA LEU A 316 -35.21 10.07 16.77
C LEU A 316 -34.01 10.97 17.09
N HIS A 317 -33.28 11.41 16.06
CA HIS A 317 -32.09 12.25 16.20
C HIS A 317 -32.47 13.72 15.98
N LYS A 318 -33.27 14.28 16.90
CA LYS A 318 -33.66 15.73 16.90
C LYS A 318 -32.46 16.69 17.05
N LYS A 319 -31.27 16.16 17.36
CA LYS A 319 -30.00 16.86 17.33
C LYS A 319 -29.06 16.07 16.42
N ALA A 320 -28.34 16.77 15.53
CA ALA A 320 -27.36 16.14 14.66
C ALA A 320 -26.43 15.25 15.51
N PRO A 321 -26.27 13.95 15.18
CA PRO A 321 -25.41 13.08 15.96
C PRO A 321 -23.97 13.62 15.84
N LYS A 322 -23.44 14.14 16.95
CA LYS A 322 -22.01 14.36 17.12
C LYS A 322 -21.36 12.97 17.11
N LEU A 323 -21.00 12.48 15.92
CA LEU A 323 -20.10 11.34 15.81
C LEU A 323 -18.73 11.83 16.32
N GLY A 324 -18.43 11.49 17.58
CA GLY A 324 -17.08 11.56 18.11
C GLY A 324 -16.19 10.62 17.31
N THR A 325 -15.47 11.20 16.34
CA THR A 325 -14.21 10.64 15.87
C THR A 325 -13.14 11.59 16.39
N ASP A 326 -12.16 11.07 17.11
CA ASP A 326 -11.01 11.76 17.75
C ASP A 326 -10.08 12.46 16.75
N TYR A 327 -10.61 13.25 15.84
CA TYR A 327 -9.85 14.07 14.91
C TYR A 327 -10.22 15.53 15.14
N ASP A 328 -9.32 16.25 15.80
CA ASP A 328 -9.33 17.70 15.92
C ASP A 328 -9.15 18.32 14.53
N VAL A 329 -10.26 18.56 13.85
CA VAL A 329 -10.36 19.49 12.73
C VAL A 329 -10.92 20.79 13.30
N PRO A 330 -10.41 21.97 12.93
CA PRO A 330 -11.05 23.23 13.30
C PRO A 330 -12.48 23.21 12.78
N VAL A 331 -13.43 23.10 13.70
CA VAL A 331 -14.86 23.10 13.43
C VAL A 331 -15.30 24.55 13.58
N ASP A 332 -15.69 25.19 12.47
CA ASP A 332 -16.55 26.38 12.55
C ASP A 332 -17.80 25.98 13.33
N GLU A 333 -18.31 26.85 14.21
CA GLU A 333 -19.29 26.57 15.29
C GLU A 333 -20.57 25.79 14.91
N LEU A 334 -20.78 25.48 13.62
CA LEU A 334 -21.90 24.74 13.04
C LEU A 334 -21.57 23.31 12.53
N GLY A 335 -20.32 22.82 12.64
CA GLY A 335 -20.03 21.40 12.35
C GLY A 335 -20.06 21.00 10.86
N THR A 336 -19.98 21.97 9.95
CA THR A 336 -20.03 21.73 8.51
C THR A 336 -18.69 22.00 7.83
N MET A 337 -18.34 21.18 6.83
CA MET A 337 -17.14 21.34 6.00
C MET A 337 -17.52 21.75 4.58
N ASN A 338 -16.85 22.76 4.03
CA ASN A 338 -17.17 23.32 2.72
C ASN A 338 -16.13 22.88 1.68
N CYS A 339 -16.57 22.59 0.45
CA CYS A 339 -15.64 22.42 -0.66
C CYS A 339 -15.10 23.79 -1.09
N GLU A 340 -13.77 23.97 -1.01
CA GLU A 340 -13.09 25.22 -1.36
C GLU A 340 -13.38 25.68 -2.80
N ASP A 341 -13.57 24.75 -3.74
CA ASP A 341 -13.78 25.10 -5.15
C ASP A 341 -15.20 25.58 -5.47
N CYS A 342 -16.22 25.03 -4.81
CA CYS A 342 -17.62 25.30 -5.17
C CYS A 342 -18.48 25.82 -4.02
N GLY A 343 -17.92 26.00 -2.83
CA GLY A 343 -18.62 26.45 -1.63
C GLY A 343 -19.67 25.46 -1.09
N LYS A 344 -19.79 24.27 -1.68
CA LYS A 344 -20.82 23.30 -1.27
C LYS A 344 -20.52 22.80 0.14
N VAL A 345 -21.51 22.94 1.02
CA VAL A 345 -21.45 22.56 2.44
C VAL A 345 -21.75 21.07 2.60
N PHE A 346 -20.93 20.37 3.38
CA PHE A 346 -21.07 18.95 3.70
C PHE A 346 -21.09 18.75 5.22
N ASN A 347 -21.92 17.84 5.69
CA ASN A 347 -22.03 17.51 7.12
C ASN A 347 -21.08 16.35 7.54
N GLN A 348 -20.37 15.72 6.61
CA GLN A 348 -19.37 14.69 6.90
C GLN A 348 -18.21 14.75 5.92
N TYR A 349 -17.00 14.49 6.42
CA TYR A 349 -15.76 14.54 5.65
C TYR A 349 -15.79 13.60 4.43
N TYR A 350 -16.32 12.39 4.63
CA TYR A 350 -16.44 11.39 3.57
C TYR A 350 -17.21 11.90 2.35
N TYR A 351 -18.29 12.67 2.53
CA TYR A 351 -19.07 13.20 1.42
C TYR A 351 -18.35 14.33 0.68
N MET A 352 -17.62 15.17 1.41
CA MET A 352 -16.76 16.20 0.82
C MET A 352 -15.63 15.56 0.00
N THR A 353 -14.91 14.59 0.54
CA THR A 353 -13.83 13.89 -0.19
C THR A 353 -14.37 13.17 -1.43
N ARG A 354 -15.54 12.51 -1.32
CA ARG A 354 -16.18 11.84 -2.45
C ARG A 354 -16.65 12.83 -3.52
N HIS A 355 -17.11 14.02 -3.14
CA HIS A 355 -17.46 15.09 -4.07
C HIS A 355 -16.24 15.57 -4.88
N ILE A 356 -15.10 15.78 -4.22
CA ILE A 356 -13.84 16.15 -4.89
C ILE A 356 -13.40 15.02 -5.83
N ALA A 357 -13.42 13.77 -5.36
CA ALA A 357 -13.02 12.59 -6.13
C ALA A 357 -13.90 12.33 -7.37
N ASN A 358 -15.22 12.53 -7.25
CA ASN A 358 -16.17 12.39 -8.37
C ASN A 358 -16.16 13.59 -9.33
N GLY A 359 -15.29 14.57 -9.08
CA GLY A 359 -15.17 15.79 -9.86
C GLY A 359 -16.20 16.82 -9.42
N CYS A 360 -15.77 17.73 -8.54
CA CYS A 360 -16.49 18.95 -8.25
C CYS A 360 -16.91 19.65 -9.56
N PRO A 361 -18.17 20.10 -9.75
CA PRO A 361 -18.62 20.73 -10.97
C PRO A 361 -17.76 21.93 -11.40
N VAL A 362 -17.29 22.72 -10.45
CA VAL A 362 -16.39 23.87 -10.71
C VAL A 362 -15.03 23.37 -11.23
N LEU A 363 -14.45 22.35 -10.60
CA LEU A 363 -13.21 21.72 -11.08
C LEU A 363 -13.39 21.08 -12.46
N ARG A 364 -14.53 20.44 -12.73
CA ARG A 364 -14.84 19.85 -14.05
C ARG A 364 -14.96 20.94 -15.12
N LYS A 365 -15.59 22.08 -14.80
CA LYS A 365 -15.72 23.21 -15.71
C LYS A 365 -14.35 23.82 -16.03
N ARG A 366 -13.51 24.09 -15.01
CA ARG A 366 -12.13 24.59 -15.21
C ARG A 366 -11.30 23.65 -16.10
N LYS A 367 -11.31 22.34 -15.83
CA LYS A 367 -10.61 21.35 -16.67
C LYS A 367 -11.10 21.33 -18.12
N MET A 368 -12.41 21.51 -18.34
CA MET A 368 -12.96 21.58 -19.68
C MET A 368 -12.50 22.84 -20.41
N GLU A 369 -12.51 23.99 -19.74
CA GLU A 369 -12.03 25.27 -20.29
C GLU A 369 -10.53 25.23 -20.60
N GLU A 370 -9.71 24.66 -19.72
CA GLU A 370 -8.28 24.44 -19.95
C GLU A 370 -8.03 23.52 -21.14
N ASN A 371 -8.79 22.44 -21.29
CA ASN A 371 -8.69 21.54 -22.44
C ASN A 371 -9.07 22.24 -23.76
N VAL A 372 -10.10 23.10 -23.75
CA VAL A 372 -10.47 23.92 -24.91
C VAL A 372 -9.37 24.93 -25.24
N ARG A 373 -8.77 25.57 -24.23
CA ARG A 373 -7.67 26.52 -24.41
C ARG A 373 -6.40 25.82 -24.94
N GLY A 374 -6.10 24.63 -24.45
CA GLY A 374 -5.01 23.77 -24.93
C GLY A 374 -5.19 23.34 -26.38
N LYS A 375 -6.40 22.90 -26.77
CA LYS A 375 -6.73 22.55 -28.16
C LYS A 375 -6.60 23.75 -29.11
N ARG A 376 -7.04 24.94 -28.70
CA ARG A 376 -6.86 26.18 -29.48
C ARG A 376 -5.38 26.54 -29.66
N LYS A 377 -4.55 26.35 -28.63
CA LYS A 377 -3.10 26.59 -28.70
C LYS A 377 -2.41 25.60 -29.65
N TYR A 378 -2.81 24.33 -29.61
CA TYR A 378 -2.32 23.29 -30.53
C TYR A 378 -2.72 23.59 -31.99
N GLN A 379 -3.97 23.98 -32.24
CA GLN A 379 -4.43 24.35 -33.58
C GLN A 379 -3.73 25.59 -34.15
N ARG A 380 -3.38 26.59 -33.32
CA ARG A 380 -2.57 27.74 -33.79
C ARG A 380 -1.17 27.30 -34.20
N ARG A 381 -0.49 26.50 -33.35
CA ARG A 381 0.84 25.97 -33.67
C ARG A 381 0.83 25.11 -34.94
N ALA A 382 -0.18 24.27 -35.14
CA ALA A 382 -0.28 23.46 -36.35
C ALA A 382 -0.44 24.30 -37.62
N ARG A 383 -1.17 25.43 -37.56
CA ARG A 383 -1.29 26.39 -38.67
C ARG A 383 -0.02 27.19 -38.92
N GLU A 384 0.70 27.53 -37.86
CA GLU A 384 2.00 28.21 -37.97
C GLU A 384 3.05 27.30 -38.62
N VAL A 385 3.10 26.01 -38.24
CA VAL A 385 4.02 25.04 -38.85
C VAL A 385 3.67 24.74 -40.32
N GLY A 386 2.37 24.63 -40.66
CA GLY A 386 1.94 24.39 -42.05
C GLY A 386 2.25 25.55 -43.00
N LYS A 387 2.27 26.81 -42.51
CA LYS A 387 2.64 27.98 -43.31
C LYS A 387 4.15 28.08 -43.56
N VAL A 388 4.99 27.52 -42.69
CA VAL A 388 6.44 27.50 -42.90
C VAL A 388 6.81 26.53 -44.01
N THR A 389 6.09 25.41 -44.14
CA THR A 389 6.35 24.40 -45.18
C THR A 389 5.92 24.81 -46.60
N GLU A 390 4.95 25.71 -46.78
CA GLU A 390 4.56 26.20 -48.11
C GLU A 390 5.53 27.25 -48.66
N ILE A 391 6.21 28.00 -47.80
CA ILE A 391 7.17 29.04 -48.20
C ILE A 391 8.50 28.42 -48.68
N GLU A 392 8.89 27.25 -48.17
CA GLU A 392 10.13 26.58 -48.61
C GLU A 392 9.99 25.88 -49.97
N THR A 393 8.78 25.48 -50.37
CA THR A 393 8.55 24.79 -51.65
C THR A 393 8.44 25.72 -52.87
N GLU A 394 8.11 27.00 -52.70
CA GLU A 394 8.03 27.95 -53.85
C GLU A 394 9.39 28.54 -54.24
N THR A 395 10.45 28.36 -53.44
CA THR A 395 11.78 28.91 -53.73
C THR A 395 12.69 28.02 -54.60
N GLU A 396 12.31 26.77 -54.89
CA GLU A 396 13.15 25.85 -55.69
C GLU A 396 12.79 25.78 -57.20
N GLU A 397 11.70 26.40 -57.65
CA GLU A 397 11.30 26.39 -59.09
C GLU A 397 11.74 27.63 -59.90
N ARG A 398 12.68 28.44 -59.38
CA ARG A 398 13.33 29.51 -60.17
C ARG A 398 14.85 29.33 -60.19
N CYS A 399 15.32 28.40 -61.01
CA CYS A 399 16.66 28.41 -61.61
C CYS A 399 16.62 27.76 -62.99
#